data_AF-A0A6P8QS77-F1
#
_entry.id   AF-A0A6P8QS77-F1
#
_cell.length_a   1.000
_cell.length_b   1.000
_cell.length_c   1.000
_cell.angle_alpha   90.00
_cell.angle_beta   90.00
_cell.angle_gamma   90.00
#
_symmetry.space_group_name_H-M   'P 1'
#
loop_
_entity.id
_entity.type
_entity.pdbx_description
1 polymer ?
#
loop_
_entity_poly.entity_id
_entity_poly.type
_entity_poly.pdbx_seq_one_letter_code
_entity_poly.pdbx_strand_id
1 'polypeptide(L)'
;MKKLKRKELESYLQQVDGFENPKLVLEQYPTRPHIAACMLYTIHTTYDDIEDKLIADLGCGCGVLSIGAAMLGAGLCVGFDLDEDALEIFKANVEEFELTNVDMIQCNVCSLPSDKMLKRFDTVIMNPPFGTKYNKGLDMTFLKTALQIAREAVYSLHKTSTRENLDMTYQHHSSFIRRSRH
;
A
#
# COMPACT_ATOMS: atom_id res chain seq x y z
N MET A 1 -8.47 -2.56 23.01
CA MET A 1 -8.52 -1.16 22.51
C MET A 1 -9.87 -0.90 21.84
N LYS A 2 -10.31 0.35 21.74
CA LYS A 2 -11.57 0.70 21.06
C LYS A 2 -11.37 0.50 19.55
N LYS A 3 -12.24 -0.29 18.90
CA LYS A 3 -12.15 -0.57 17.46
C LYS A 3 -12.43 0.70 16.65
N LEU A 4 -11.45 1.18 15.89
CA LEU A 4 -11.54 2.36 15.02
C LEU A 4 -12.58 2.09 13.91
N LYS A 5 -13.53 3.01 13.67
CA LYS A 5 -14.54 2.85 12.62
C LYS A 5 -14.00 3.33 11.26
N ARG A 6 -14.51 2.78 10.16
CA ARG A 6 -14.13 3.19 8.79
C ARG A 6 -14.20 4.70 8.55
N LYS A 7 -15.26 5.37 9.02
CA LYS A 7 -15.41 6.83 8.86
C LYS A 7 -14.42 7.63 9.69
N GLU A 8 -14.02 7.13 10.85
CA GLU A 8 -12.99 7.76 11.69
C GLU A 8 -11.64 7.63 10.98
N LEU A 9 -11.29 6.43 10.51
CA LEU A 9 -10.09 6.21 9.68
C LEU A 9 -10.07 7.13 8.45
N GLU A 10 -11.18 7.23 7.72
CA GLU A 10 -11.28 8.14 6.57
C GLU A 10 -11.04 9.61 6.95
N SER A 11 -11.56 10.05 8.09
CA SER A 11 -11.34 11.42 8.60
C SER A 11 -9.90 11.68 9.00
N TYR A 12 -9.21 10.67 9.54
CA TYR A 12 -7.78 10.78 9.84
C TYR A 12 -6.94 10.84 8.57
N LEU A 13 -7.23 9.97 7.59
CA LEU A 13 -6.50 9.95 6.32
C LEU A 13 -6.68 11.23 5.48
N GLN A 14 -7.68 12.07 5.77
CA GLN A 14 -7.83 13.39 5.14
C GLN A 14 -6.78 14.41 5.61
N GLN A 15 -6.14 14.17 6.76
CA GLN A 15 -5.11 15.05 7.34
C GLN A 15 -3.70 14.67 6.87
N VAL A 16 -3.54 13.58 6.11
CA VAL A 16 -2.24 13.18 5.56
C VAL A 16 -1.86 14.15 4.44
N ASP A 17 -0.74 14.84 4.60
CA ASP A 17 -0.22 15.74 3.58
C ASP A 17 0.19 14.97 2.33
N GLY A 18 -0.12 15.56 1.17
CA GLY A 18 0.19 15.00 -0.15
C GLY A 18 1.46 15.58 -0.76
N PHE A 19 1.75 15.19 -2.00
CA PHE A 19 2.91 15.67 -2.74
C PHE A 19 2.88 17.19 -2.91
N GLU A 20 3.95 17.87 -2.50
CA GLU A 20 4.14 19.30 -2.79
C GLU A 20 4.42 19.54 -4.27
N ASN A 21 5.35 18.78 -4.85
CA ASN A 21 5.80 18.90 -6.23
C ASN A 21 5.69 17.54 -6.96
N PRO A 22 4.47 17.10 -7.32
CA PRO A 22 4.25 15.76 -7.88
C PRO A 22 4.97 15.55 -9.22
N LYS A 23 5.77 14.49 -9.28
CA LYS A 23 6.53 14.05 -10.47
C LYS A 23 5.64 13.22 -11.38
N LEU A 24 5.20 13.83 -12.49
CA LEU A 24 4.34 13.17 -13.49
C LEU A 24 4.94 11.87 -14.05
N VAL A 25 6.27 11.80 -14.19
CA VAL A 25 6.97 10.60 -14.70
C VAL A 25 6.89 9.41 -13.74
N LEU A 26 6.65 9.66 -12.45
CA LEU A 26 6.47 8.63 -11.42
C LEU A 26 4.97 8.33 -11.16
N GLU A 27 4.06 9.01 -11.87
CA GLU A 27 2.61 8.90 -11.65
C GLU A 27 2.21 9.19 -10.19
N GLN A 28 2.79 10.23 -9.58
CA GLN A 28 2.53 10.61 -8.19
C GLN A 28 1.14 11.24 -8.01
N TYR A 29 0.20 10.45 -7.48
CA TYR A 29 -1.09 10.89 -6.97
C TYR A 29 -1.36 10.19 -5.63
N PRO A 30 -1.80 10.92 -4.58
CA PRO A 30 -2.09 10.29 -3.31
C PRO A 30 -3.34 9.41 -3.45
N THR A 31 -3.35 8.27 -2.76
CA THR A 31 -4.57 7.46 -2.63
C THR A 31 -5.63 8.28 -1.92
N ARG A 32 -6.82 8.44 -2.52
CA ARG A 32 -7.87 9.25 -1.92
C ARG A 32 -8.31 8.64 -0.56
N PRO A 33 -8.53 9.46 0.49
CA PRO A 33 -8.85 8.96 1.83
C PRO A 33 -10.02 7.95 1.88
N HIS A 34 -11.09 8.20 1.13
CA HIS A 34 -12.23 7.28 1.08
C HIS A 34 -11.89 5.91 0.45
N ILE A 35 -10.99 5.88 -0.54
CA ILE A 35 -10.53 4.62 -1.16
C ILE A 35 -9.61 3.89 -0.20
N ALA A 36 -8.64 4.60 0.38
CA ALA A 36 -7.71 4.04 1.35
C ALA A 36 -8.44 3.47 2.57
N ALA A 37 -9.35 4.23 3.17
CA ALA A 37 -10.13 3.79 4.32
C ALA A 37 -11.04 2.61 3.98
N CYS A 38 -11.65 2.59 2.80
CA CYS A 38 -12.44 1.44 2.35
C CYS A 38 -11.57 0.17 2.24
N MET A 39 -10.44 0.29 1.54
CA MET A 39 -9.48 -0.80 1.35
C MET A 39 -8.96 -1.35 2.67
N LEU A 40 -8.32 -0.50 3.47
CA LEU A 40 -7.67 -0.91 4.72
C LEU A 40 -8.68 -1.46 5.74
N TYR A 41 -9.85 -0.83 5.84
CA TYR A 41 -10.88 -1.33 6.76
C TYR A 41 -11.41 -2.70 6.33
N THR A 42 -11.57 -2.96 5.03
CA THR A 42 -11.92 -4.31 4.54
C THR A 42 -10.81 -5.31 4.82
N ILE A 43 -9.55 -4.97 4.57
CA ILE A 43 -8.40 -5.84 4.88
C ILE A 43 -8.39 -6.22 6.36
N HIS A 44 -8.50 -5.23 7.25
CA HIS A 44 -8.49 -5.45 8.70
C HIS A 44 -9.73 -6.22 9.17
N THR A 45 -10.95 -5.78 8.81
CA THR A 45 -12.17 -6.32 9.44
C THR A 45 -12.71 -7.60 8.82
N THR A 46 -12.45 -7.83 7.53
CA THR A 46 -12.98 -9.02 6.81
C THR A 46 -11.93 -10.13 6.72
N TYR A 47 -10.66 -9.76 6.59
CA TYR A 47 -9.59 -10.72 6.32
C TYR A 47 -8.57 -10.87 7.44
N ASP A 48 -8.56 -9.96 8.42
CA ASP A 48 -7.62 -9.97 9.55
C ASP A 48 -6.14 -9.92 9.12
N ASP A 49 -5.89 -9.27 7.99
CA ASP A 49 -4.58 -9.23 7.32
C ASP A 49 -3.80 -7.94 7.65
N ILE A 50 -4.14 -7.22 8.74
CA ILE A 50 -3.46 -6.00 9.24
C ILE A 50 -3.00 -6.08 10.70
N GLU A 51 -3.87 -6.42 11.65
CA GLU A 51 -3.55 -6.33 13.09
C GLU A 51 -2.40 -7.28 13.45
N ASP A 52 -1.39 -6.77 14.16
CA ASP A 52 -0.16 -7.48 14.53
C ASP A 52 0.66 -8.06 13.35
N LYS A 53 0.36 -7.65 12.11
CA LYS A 53 1.07 -8.11 10.90
C LYS A 53 2.26 -7.22 10.53
N LEU A 54 3.24 -7.82 9.87
CA LEU A 54 4.31 -7.10 9.18
C LEU A 54 3.85 -6.73 7.76
N ILE A 55 3.64 -5.44 7.52
CA ILE A 55 3.07 -4.88 6.30
C ILE A 55 4.15 -4.24 5.43
N ALA A 56 4.08 -4.45 4.11
CA ALA A 56 4.82 -3.66 3.13
C ALA A 56 3.86 -2.81 2.29
N ASP A 57 4.20 -1.53 2.12
CA ASP A 57 3.49 -0.60 1.24
C ASP A 57 4.39 -0.25 0.04
N LEU A 58 4.07 -0.77 -1.15
CA LEU A 58 4.89 -0.58 -2.35
C LEU A 58 4.44 0.63 -3.15
N GLY A 59 5.35 1.60 -3.31
CA GLY A 59 5.01 2.93 -3.84
C GLY A 59 4.21 3.73 -2.82
N CYS A 60 4.71 3.80 -1.58
CA CYS A 60 3.96 4.36 -0.46
C CYS A 60 3.65 5.86 -0.61
N GLY A 61 4.39 6.57 -1.46
CA GLY A 61 4.29 8.02 -1.63
C GLY A 61 4.38 8.73 -0.29
N CYS A 62 3.44 9.64 -0.02
CA CYS A 62 3.36 10.39 1.23
C CYS A 62 2.75 9.59 2.41
N GLY A 63 2.50 8.29 2.24
CA GLY A 63 2.21 7.38 3.35
C GLY A 63 0.75 7.11 3.69
N VAL A 64 -0.22 7.54 2.86
CA VAL A 64 -1.66 7.39 3.16
C VAL A 64 -2.04 5.95 3.55
N LEU A 65 -1.55 4.95 2.80
CA LEU A 65 -1.85 3.55 3.09
C LEU A 65 -1.09 3.05 4.32
N SER A 66 0.20 3.38 4.44
CA SER A 66 1.04 3.01 5.58
C SER A 66 0.52 3.56 6.91
N ILE A 67 0.16 4.85 6.96
CA ILE A 67 -0.42 5.51 8.14
C ILE A 67 -1.71 4.80 8.53
N GLY A 68 -2.60 4.56 7.57
CA GLY A 68 -3.86 3.87 7.85
C GLY A 68 -3.67 2.43 8.35
N ALA A 69 -2.68 1.69 7.83
CA ALA A 69 -2.35 0.35 8.31
C ALA A 69 -1.81 0.39 9.75
N ALA A 70 -0.91 1.33 10.05
CA ALA A 70 -0.38 1.55 11.40
C ALA A 70 -1.49 1.91 12.42
N MET A 71 -2.41 2.82 12.05
CA MET A 71 -3.56 3.20 12.88
C MET A 71 -4.55 2.04 13.14
N LEU A 72 -4.59 1.05 12.25
CA LEU A 72 -5.39 -0.17 12.39
C LEU A 72 -4.66 -1.29 13.17
N GLY A 73 -3.49 -1.01 13.72
CA GLY A 73 -2.78 -1.94 14.61
C GLY A 73 -1.79 -2.87 13.91
N ALA A 74 -1.26 -2.48 12.73
CA ALA A 74 -0.12 -3.22 12.16
C ALA A 74 1.03 -3.33 13.18
N GLY A 75 1.69 -4.49 13.25
CA GLY A 75 2.85 -4.67 14.11
C GLY A 75 4.02 -3.78 13.66
N LEU A 76 4.24 -3.73 12.34
CA LEU A 76 5.14 -2.78 11.68
C LEU A 76 4.68 -2.61 10.22
N CYS A 77 4.62 -1.38 9.73
CA CYS A 77 4.42 -1.07 8.32
C CYS A 77 5.69 -0.47 7.73
N VAL A 78 6.24 -1.08 6.68
CA VAL A 78 7.42 -0.56 5.97
C VAL A 78 6.99 -0.02 4.60
N GLY A 79 7.14 1.28 4.40
CA GLY A 79 6.89 1.95 3.13
C GLY A 79 8.12 1.92 2.22
N PHE A 80 7.90 1.61 0.95
CA PHE A 80 8.93 1.60 -0.07
C PHE A 80 8.57 2.60 -1.17
N ASP A 81 9.43 3.59 -1.41
CA ASP A 81 9.26 4.52 -2.54
C ASP A 81 10.59 4.82 -3.20
N LEU A 82 10.55 5.19 -4.49
CA LEU A 82 11.74 5.61 -5.22
C LEU A 82 12.11 7.06 -4.90
N ASP A 83 11.11 7.87 -4.55
CA ASP A 83 11.25 9.31 -4.43
C ASP A 83 11.55 9.78 -3.00
N GLU A 84 12.68 10.44 -2.80
CA GLU A 84 13.10 10.97 -1.49
C GLU A 84 12.14 12.05 -1.00
N ASP A 85 11.78 13.01 -1.86
CA ASP A 85 10.86 14.11 -1.51
C ASP A 85 9.50 13.58 -1.00
N ALA A 86 9.02 12.46 -1.55
CA ALA A 86 7.78 11.83 -1.09
C ALA A 86 7.96 11.19 0.30
N LEU A 87 9.11 10.58 0.55
CA LEU A 87 9.45 9.98 1.85
C LEU A 87 9.70 11.04 2.92
N GLU A 88 10.20 12.23 2.57
CA GLU A 88 10.32 13.35 3.52
C GLU A 88 8.95 13.81 4.01
N ILE A 89 7.98 13.98 3.09
CA ILE A 89 6.59 14.30 3.45
C ILE A 89 5.96 13.16 4.27
N PHE A 90 6.19 11.90 3.86
CA PHE A 90 5.71 10.74 4.62
C PHE A 90 6.28 10.74 6.05
N LYS A 91 7.57 11.02 6.22
CA LYS A 91 8.18 11.11 7.53
C LYS A 91 7.53 12.20 8.40
N ALA A 92 7.30 13.39 7.85
CA ALA A 92 6.60 14.45 8.56
C ALA A 92 5.17 14.03 8.99
N ASN A 93 4.43 13.35 8.10
CA ASN A 93 3.12 12.79 8.43
C ASN A 93 3.19 11.74 9.57
N VAL A 94 4.20 10.86 9.56
CA VAL A 94 4.39 9.86 10.63
C VAL A 94 4.65 10.53 11.98
N GLU A 95 5.46 11.58 11.99
CA GLU A 95 5.75 12.38 13.19
C GLU A 95 4.49 13.10 13.71
N GLU A 96 3.70 13.72 12.82
CA GLU A 96 2.46 14.42 13.19
C GLU A 96 1.39 13.47 13.76
N PHE A 97 1.28 12.26 13.22
CA PHE A 97 0.36 11.23 13.71
C PHE A 97 0.91 10.45 14.92
N GLU A 98 2.12 10.77 15.39
CA GLU A 98 2.81 10.12 16.53
C GLU A 98 2.91 8.59 16.39
N LEU A 99 3.09 8.10 15.16
CA LEU A 99 3.15 6.66 14.88
C LEU A 99 4.56 6.10 15.13
N THR A 100 4.64 4.98 15.85
CA THR A 100 5.91 4.34 16.25
C THR A 100 6.18 3.02 15.53
N ASN A 101 5.21 2.54 14.76
CA ASN A 101 5.20 1.26 14.06
C ASN A 101 5.26 1.44 12.53
N VAL A 102 5.96 2.47 12.07
CA VAL A 102 6.18 2.76 10.65
C VAL A 102 7.67 2.95 10.38
N ASP A 103 8.16 2.35 9.29
CA ASP A 103 9.52 2.54 8.78
C ASP A 103 9.48 2.82 7.27
N MET A 104 10.56 3.38 6.73
CA MET A 104 10.64 3.86 5.35
C MET A 104 11.96 3.44 4.69
N ILE A 105 11.87 2.96 3.45
CA ILE A 105 13.04 2.57 2.67
C ILE A 105 12.94 3.20 1.28
N GLN A 106 13.89 4.08 0.98
CA GLN A 106 14.08 4.58 -0.38
C GLN A 106 14.64 3.46 -1.26
N CYS A 107 13.88 3.00 -2.25
CA CYS A 107 14.35 1.99 -3.20
C CYS A 107 13.54 1.95 -4.49
N ASN A 108 14.12 1.31 -5.51
CA ASN A 108 13.36 0.90 -6.68
C ASN A 108 12.66 -0.44 -6.40
N VAL A 109 11.33 -0.43 -6.33
CA VAL A 109 10.49 -1.62 -6.12
C VAL A 109 10.72 -2.70 -7.19
N CYS A 110 11.12 -2.33 -8.40
CA CYS A 110 11.45 -3.29 -9.46
C CYS A 110 12.72 -4.09 -9.16
N SER A 111 13.56 -3.60 -8.26
CA SER A 111 14.84 -4.20 -7.86
C SER A 111 14.82 -4.77 -6.43
N LEU A 112 13.67 -4.75 -5.76
CA LEU A 112 13.50 -5.27 -4.39
C LEU A 112 13.71 -6.78 -4.21
N PRO A 113 13.33 -7.69 -5.14
CA PRO A 113 13.38 -9.11 -4.84
C PRO A 113 14.83 -9.60 -4.78
N SER A 114 15.30 -9.76 -3.54
CA SER A 114 16.50 -10.51 -3.17
C SER A 114 16.08 -11.70 -2.32
N ASP A 115 16.93 -12.74 -2.21
CA ASP A 115 16.66 -13.92 -1.37
C ASP A 115 16.28 -13.54 0.07
N LYS A 116 16.78 -12.40 0.56
CA LYS A 116 16.48 -11.89 1.90
C LYS A 116 15.04 -11.39 2.03
N MET A 117 14.42 -10.90 0.96
CA MET A 117 13.09 -10.27 0.98
C MET A 117 11.95 -11.24 0.64
N LEU A 118 12.26 -12.43 0.14
CA LEU A 118 11.25 -13.45 -0.19
C LEU A 118 10.42 -13.82 1.03
N LYS A 119 9.09 -13.71 0.92
CA LYS A 119 8.11 -14.10 1.95
C LYS A 119 8.37 -13.48 3.34
N ARG A 120 8.97 -12.28 3.35
CA ARG A 120 9.32 -11.55 4.57
C ARG A 120 8.13 -10.83 5.20
N PHE A 121 7.23 -10.28 4.38
CA PHE A 121 6.06 -9.53 4.86
C PHE A 121 4.84 -10.44 4.92
N ASP A 122 3.99 -10.31 5.92
CA ASP A 122 2.75 -11.08 5.99
C ASP A 122 1.79 -10.61 4.89
N THR A 123 1.61 -9.30 4.81
CA THR A 123 0.72 -8.64 3.84
C THR A 123 1.46 -7.55 3.07
N VAL A 124 1.21 -7.46 1.77
CA VAL A 124 1.62 -6.32 0.93
C VAL A 124 0.39 -5.54 0.51
N ILE A 125 0.42 -4.22 0.69
CA ILE A 125 -0.59 -3.28 0.19
C ILE A 125 0.06 -2.34 -0.83
N MET A 126 -0.69 -1.88 -1.82
CA MET A 126 -0.18 -0.92 -2.79
C MET A 126 -1.27 -0.21 -3.60
N ASN A 127 -0.96 1.01 -4.02
CA ASN A 127 -1.63 1.71 -5.11
C ASN A 127 -0.58 2.01 -6.19
N PRO A 128 -0.22 1.00 -7.02
CA PRO A 128 0.92 1.12 -7.91
C PRO A 128 0.66 2.15 -9.02
N PRO A 129 1.73 2.68 -9.65
CA PRO A 129 1.59 3.47 -10.87
C PRO A 129 0.89 2.65 -11.95
N PHE A 130 -0.17 3.18 -12.56
CA PHE A 130 -1.04 2.44 -13.49
C PHE A 130 -0.43 2.20 -14.88
N GLY A 131 0.79 2.66 -15.15
CA GLY A 131 1.50 2.38 -16.39
C GLY A 131 0.87 3.05 -17.61
N THR A 132 0.43 4.30 -17.45
CA THR A 132 -0.35 5.01 -18.48
C THR A 132 0.48 5.45 -19.69
N LYS A 133 1.42 6.40 -19.51
CA LYS A 133 2.20 7.00 -20.61
C LYS A 133 3.67 6.59 -20.64
N TYR A 134 4.36 6.64 -19.50
CA TYR A 134 5.81 6.44 -19.42
C TYR A 134 6.21 5.08 -18.81
N ASN A 135 5.28 4.40 -18.14
CA ASN A 135 5.58 3.26 -17.27
C ASN A 135 4.79 2.00 -17.62
N LYS A 136 4.54 1.74 -18.91
CA LYS A 136 3.71 0.61 -19.34
C LYS A 136 4.24 -0.71 -18.74
N GLY A 137 3.41 -1.41 -17.96
CA GLY A 137 3.76 -2.67 -17.30
C GLY A 137 4.44 -2.54 -15.93
N LEU A 138 4.59 -1.32 -15.41
CA LEU A 138 5.14 -1.09 -14.07
C LEU A 138 4.20 -1.63 -12.97
N ASP A 139 2.89 -1.48 -13.17
CA ASP A 139 1.84 -2.09 -12.31
C ASP A 139 2.00 -3.61 -12.17
N MET A 140 2.26 -4.30 -13.28
CA MET A 140 2.50 -5.75 -13.28
C MET A 140 3.84 -6.13 -12.66
N THR A 141 4.84 -5.26 -12.78
CA THR A 141 6.14 -5.46 -12.13
C THR A 141 6.02 -5.32 -10.61
N PHE A 142 5.31 -4.30 -10.14
CA PHE A 142 4.94 -4.14 -8.72
C PHE A 142 4.18 -5.36 -8.20
N LEU A 143 3.19 -5.85 -8.96
CA LEU A 143 2.42 -7.04 -8.58
C LEU A 143 3.28 -8.29 -8.48
N LYS A 144 4.22 -8.49 -9.39
CA LYS A 144 5.19 -9.61 -9.31
C LYS A 144 6.06 -9.49 -8.06
N THR A 145 6.62 -8.31 -7.78
CA THR A 145 7.40 -8.07 -6.57
C THR A 145 6.57 -8.32 -5.31
N ALA A 146 5.35 -7.78 -5.24
CA ALA A 146 4.44 -7.97 -4.13
C ALA A 146 4.18 -9.46 -3.85
N LEU A 147 3.89 -10.24 -4.90
CA LEU A 147 3.65 -11.69 -4.77
C LEU A 147 4.90 -12.48 -4.33
N GLN A 148 6.10 -11.98 -4.59
CA GLN A 148 7.35 -12.61 -4.14
C GLN A 148 7.63 -12.33 -2.66
N ILE A 149 7.41 -11.10 -2.20
CA ILE A 149 7.75 -10.68 -0.83
C ILE A 149 6.63 -10.96 0.19
N ALA A 150 5.36 -11.03 -0.25
CA ALA A 150 4.21 -11.36 0.59
C ALA A 150 4.17 -12.84 0.95
N ARG A 151 4.01 -13.15 2.23
CA ARG A 151 3.81 -14.50 2.76
C ARG A 151 2.37 -14.95 2.59
N GLU A 152 1.41 -14.11 2.96
CA GLU A 152 0.00 -14.48 3.07
C GLU A 152 -0.85 -13.78 2.00
N ALA A 153 -0.79 -12.45 1.91
CA ALA A 153 -1.70 -11.69 1.05
C ALA A 153 -1.04 -10.50 0.33
N VAL A 154 -1.58 -10.17 -0.84
CA VAL A 154 -1.26 -8.96 -1.61
C VAL A 154 -2.56 -8.26 -1.93
N TYR A 155 -2.66 -6.96 -1.65
CA TYR A 155 -3.79 -6.11 -1.98
C TYR A 155 -3.31 -4.94 -2.86
N SER A 156 -3.91 -4.81 -4.04
CA SER A 156 -3.52 -3.80 -5.02
C SER A 156 -4.74 -3.10 -5.60
N LEU A 157 -4.63 -1.80 -5.83
CA LEU A 157 -5.61 -1.02 -6.59
C LEU A 157 -5.25 -1.04 -8.08
N HIS A 158 -6.19 -1.42 -8.95
CA HIS A 158 -6.02 -1.39 -10.41
C HIS A 158 -7.19 -0.64 -11.08
N LYS A 159 -6.92 0.07 -12.18
CA LYS A 159 -7.96 0.65 -13.02
C LYS A 159 -8.87 -0.44 -13.60
N THR A 160 -10.16 -0.13 -13.70
CA THR A 160 -11.22 -1.01 -14.22
C THR A 160 -10.92 -1.54 -15.63
N SER A 161 -10.21 -0.75 -16.46
CA SER A 161 -9.81 -1.12 -17.83
C SER A 161 -8.70 -2.17 -17.90
N THR A 162 -8.00 -2.46 -16.80
CA THR A 162 -6.94 -3.48 -16.75
C THR A 162 -7.49 -4.87 -16.35
N ARG A 163 -8.80 -4.97 -16.07
CA ARG A 163 -9.44 -6.20 -15.57
C ARG A 163 -9.37 -7.39 -16.55
N GLU A 164 -9.38 -7.15 -17.86
CA GLU A 164 -9.40 -8.23 -18.86
C GLU A 164 -8.06 -8.98 -19.00
N ASN A 165 -6.95 -8.45 -18.47
CA ASN A 165 -5.63 -9.10 -18.54
C ASN A 165 -5.24 -9.88 -17.27
N LEU A 166 -6.13 -9.93 -16.26
CA LEU A 166 -5.86 -10.53 -14.95
C LEU A 166 -6.62 -11.85 -14.80
N ASP A 167 -6.23 -12.85 -15.60
CA ASP A 167 -6.84 -14.18 -15.68
C ASP A 167 -6.38 -15.13 -14.55
N MET A 168 -6.42 -14.63 -13.31
CA MET A 168 -6.06 -15.40 -12.12
C MET A 168 -7.29 -15.47 -11.22
N THR A 169 -7.68 -16.66 -10.78
CA THR A 169 -8.81 -16.93 -9.88
C THR A 169 -8.79 -16.00 -8.64
N TYR A 170 -9.60 -14.94 -8.67
CA TYR A 170 -9.72 -13.92 -7.61
C TYR A 170 -11.15 -13.89 -7.05
N GLN A 171 -11.30 -13.98 -5.73
CA GLN A 171 -12.59 -13.75 -5.08
C GLN A 171 -12.86 -12.23 -5.01
N HIS A 172 -13.74 -11.77 -5.88
CA HIS A 172 -14.13 -10.36 -6.01
C HIS A 172 -15.22 -9.97 -5.02
N HIS A 173 -14.98 -8.94 -4.19
CA HIS A 173 -15.98 -7.95 -3.79
C HIS A 173 -15.30 -6.56 -3.82
N SER A 174 -15.65 -5.75 -4.82
CA SER A 174 -15.16 -4.37 -5.07
C SER A 174 -13.63 -4.19 -5.08
N SER A 175 -13.01 -4.38 -6.26
CA SER A 175 -11.64 -3.93 -6.63
C SER A 175 -10.43 -4.55 -5.94
N PHE A 176 -10.59 -5.47 -4.99
CA PHE A 176 -9.46 -6.10 -4.31
C PHE A 176 -9.08 -7.44 -4.95
N ILE A 177 -7.78 -7.63 -5.15
CA ILE A 177 -7.16 -8.92 -5.40
C ILE A 177 -6.68 -9.44 -4.05
N ARG A 178 -7.06 -10.66 -3.65
CA ARG A 178 -6.48 -11.41 -2.51
C ARG A 178 -6.10 -12.78 -3.04
N ARG A 179 -4.89 -13.26 -2.70
CA ARG A 179 -4.46 -14.64 -2.97
C ARG A 179 -4.07 -15.29 -1.64
N SER A 180 -4.99 -15.99 -1.00
CA SER A 180 -4.63 -16.91 0.09
C SER A 180 -4.22 -18.26 -0.51
N ARG A 181 -3.18 -18.89 0.03
CA ARG A 181 -2.93 -20.32 -0.23
C ARG A 181 -3.84 -21.13 0.69
N HIS A 182 -4.52 -22.13 0.14
CA HIS A 182 -5.08 -23.24 0.92
C HIS A 182 -3.94 -24.07 1.51
#